data_AF-A0A535JP50-F1
#
_entry.id   AF-A0A535JP50-F1
#
_cell.length_a   1.000
_cell.length_b   1.000
_cell.length_c   1.000
_cell.angle_alpha   90.00
_cell.angle_beta   90.00
_cell.angle_gamma   90.00
#
_symmetry.space_group_name_H-M   'P 1'
#
loop_
_entity.id
_entity.type
_entity.pdbx_description
1 polymer ?
#
loop_
_entity_poly.entity_id
_entity_poly.type
_entity_poly.pdbx_seq_one_letter_code
_entity_poly.pdbx_strand_id
1 'polypeptide(L)'
;MAGRAAAERIRKAIALINAVEDGAGDEEITPTEIAEAIRDCLELKDVDGVPNVRRYLGEALDAVSDGMPADFVAMTLYAALGALQEGGAAV
;
A
#
# COMPACT_ATOMS: atom_id res chain seq x y z
N MET A 1 0.84 -7.29 -18.61
CA MET A 1 1.54 -6.04 -18.26
C MET A 1 0.71 -5.09 -17.37
N ALA A 2 -0.62 -5.25 -17.27
CA ALA A 2 -1.55 -4.40 -16.49
C ALA A 2 -1.56 -4.63 -14.96
N GLY A 3 -0.41 -4.97 -14.37
CA GLY A 3 -0.28 -5.12 -12.91
C GLY A 3 1.08 -4.67 -12.38
N ARG A 4 2.03 -4.39 -13.28
CA ARG A 4 3.38 -3.97 -12.91
C ARG A 4 3.40 -2.55 -12.34
N ALA A 5 2.60 -1.64 -12.92
CA ALA A 5 2.50 -0.26 -12.45
C ALA A 5 1.90 -0.19 -11.04
N ALA A 6 0.82 -0.94 -10.78
CA ALA A 6 0.25 -1.02 -9.45
C ALA A 6 1.17 -1.69 -8.43
N ALA A 7 1.85 -2.77 -8.82
CA ALA A 7 2.84 -3.41 -7.95
C ALA A 7 3.97 -2.44 -7.58
N GLU A 8 4.47 -1.65 -8.52
CA GLU A 8 5.47 -0.61 -8.25
C GLU A 8 4.96 0.49 -7.31
N ARG A 9 3.71 0.95 -7.47
CA ARG A 9 3.15 1.98 -6.59
C ARG A 9 2.97 1.46 -5.17
N ILE A 10 2.46 0.23 -5.01
CA ILE A 10 2.31 -0.43 -3.69
C ILE A 10 3.68 -0.64 -3.03
N ARG A 11 4.70 -1.06 -3.79
CA ARG A 11 6.08 -1.18 -3.26
C ARG A 11 6.64 0.16 -2.78
N LYS A 12 6.35 1.26 -3.49
CA LYS A 12 6.75 2.61 -3.04
C LYS A 12 6.05 3.01 -1.75
N ALA A 13 4.76 2.70 -1.59
CA ALA A 13 4.03 2.96 -0.34
C ALA A 13 4.62 2.16 0.83
N ILE A 14 4.95 0.87 0.61
CA ILE A 14 5.63 0.02 1.60
C ILE A 14 6.99 0.62 2.00
N ALA A 15 7.80 1.05 1.02
CA ALA A 15 9.10 1.64 1.29
C ALA A 15 9.00 2.93 2.12
N LEU A 16 7.97 3.75 1.86
CA LEU A 16 7.70 4.96 2.63
C LEU A 16 7.36 4.63 4.09
N ILE A 17 6.54 3.60 4.33
CA ILE A 17 6.17 3.17 5.68
C ILE A 17 7.36 2.59 6.44
N ASN A 18 8.17 1.73 5.79
CA ASN A 18 9.37 1.18 6.42
C ASN A 18 10.38 2.29 6.77
N ALA A 19 10.48 3.35 5.97
CA ALA A 19 11.32 4.49 6.30
C ALA A 19 10.86 5.21 7.58
N VAL A 20 9.56 5.23 7.86
CA VAL A 20 9.01 5.73 9.13
C VAL A 20 9.44 4.85 10.30
N GLU A 21 9.37 3.52 10.15
CA GLU A 21 9.77 2.57 11.18
C GLU A 21 11.27 2.64 11.49
N ASP A 22 12.09 2.71 10.45
CA ASP A 22 13.54 2.73 10.57
C ASP A 22 14.07 4.10 11.03
N GLY A 23 13.20 5.12 11.14
CA GLY A 23 13.60 6.52 11.34
C GLY A 23 14.56 7.00 10.24
N ALA A 24 14.43 6.43 9.04
CA ALA A 24 15.37 6.58 7.95
C ALA A 24 15.03 7.82 7.12
N GLY A 25 15.40 8.99 7.64
CA GLY A 25 15.26 10.27 6.95
C GLY A 25 15.46 11.44 7.91
N ASP A 26 16.05 12.53 7.43
CA ASP A 26 16.04 13.81 8.15
C ASP A 26 14.62 14.44 8.17
N GLU A 27 13.70 13.91 7.35
CA GLU A 27 12.33 14.40 7.17
C GLU A 27 11.34 13.51 7.93
N GLU A 28 10.52 14.11 8.81
CA GLU A 28 9.50 13.42 9.58
C GLU A 28 8.32 13.06 8.65
N ILE A 29 8.20 11.78 8.30
CA ILE A 29 7.08 11.29 7.50
C ILE A 29 5.81 11.26 8.36
N THR A 30 4.81 12.01 7.95
CA THR A 30 3.54 12.14 8.68
C THR A 30 2.54 11.04 8.32
N PRO A 31 1.60 10.70 9.22
CA PRO A 31 0.50 9.79 8.91
C PRO A 31 -0.33 10.23 7.69
N THR A 32 -0.43 11.55 7.45
CA THR A 32 -1.14 12.10 6.28
C THR A 32 -0.45 11.70 4.97
N GLU A 33 0.87 11.77 4.90
CA GLU A 33 1.63 11.35 3.72
C GLU A 33 1.49 9.86 3.45
N ILE A 34 1.46 9.03 4.50
CA ILE A 34 1.18 7.59 4.37
C ILE A 34 -0.23 7.39 3.79
N ALA A 35 -1.23 8.08 4.34
CA ALA A 35 -2.61 7.99 3.86
C ALA A 35 -2.77 8.46 2.40
N GLU A 36 -2.02 9.48 1.97
CA GLU A 36 -1.96 9.92 0.57
C GLU A 36 -1.35 8.85 -0.33
N ALA A 37 -0.22 8.26 0.06
CA ALA A 37 0.42 7.19 -0.71
C ALA A 37 -0.50 5.97 -0.91
N ILE A 38 -1.31 5.62 0.10
CA ILE A 38 -2.30 4.53 0.02
C ILE A 38 -3.48 4.93 -0.87
N ARG A 39 -4.01 6.16 -0.74
CA ARG A 39 -5.09 6.68 -1.61
C ARG A 39 -4.67 6.70 -3.07
N ASP A 40 -3.44 7.10 -3.37
CA ASP A 40 -2.88 7.05 -4.73
C ASP A 40 -2.85 5.63 -5.30
N CYS A 41 -2.67 4.61 -4.46
CA CYS A 41 -2.75 3.21 -4.90
C CYS A 41 -4.19 2.79 -5.21
N LEU A 42 -5.18 3.30 -4.48
CA LEU A 42 -6.61 3.03 -4.70
C LEU A 42 -7.14 3.64 -6.01
N GLU A 43 -6.51 4.70 -6.51
CA GLU A 43 -6.89 5.35 -7.78
C GLU A 43 -6.37 4.62 -9.04
N LEU A 44 -5.58 3.57 -8.86
CA LEU A 44 -5.02 2.81 -9.97
C LEU A 44 -6.06 1.89 -10.61
N LYS A 45 -6.25 2.03 -11.92
CA LYS A 45 -7.19 1.21 -12.71
C LYS A 45 -6.92 -0.30 -12.61
N ASP A 46 -5.67 -0.69 -12.41
CA ASP A 46 -5.27 -2.09 -12.25
C ASP A 46 -5.80 -2.70 -10.93
N VAL A 47 -6.09 -1.87 -9.92
CA VAL A 47 -6.65 -2.29 -8.63
C VAL A 47 -8.15 -2.60 -8.74
N ASP A 48 -8.88 -1.89 -9.61
CA ASP A 48 -10.31 -2.13 -9.82
C ASP A 48 -10.61 -3.54 -10.34
N GLY A 49 -9.65 -4.17 -11.02
CA GLY A 49 -9.78 -5.53 -11.54
C GLY A 49 -9.56 -6.65 -10.51
N VAL A 50 -9.07 -6.32 -9.31
CA VAL A 50 -8.71 -7.32 -8.28
C VAL A 50 -9.34 -6.92 -6.92
N PRO A 51 -10.56 -7.41 -6.61
CA PRO A 51 -11.33 -6.97 -5.44
C PRO A 51 -10.58 -7.08 -4.10
N ASN A 52 -9.74 -8.12 -3.96
CA ASN A 52 -8.93 -8.34 -2.75
C ASN A 52 -7.89 -7.24 -2.56
N VAL A 53 -7.28 -6.72 -3.64
CA VAL A 53 -6.28 -5.63 -3.55
C VAL A 53 -6.93 -4.36 -3.02
N ARG A 54 -8.10 -4.00 -3.56
CA ARG A 54 -8.86 -2.83 -3.10
C ARG A 54 -9.24 -2.94 -1.63
N ARG A 55 -9.65 -4.13 -1.19
CA ARG A 55 -9.96 -4.41 0.22
C ARG A 55 -8.74 -4.17 1.11
N TYR A 56 -7.59 -4.77 0.80
CA TYR A 56 -6.38 -4.60 1.61
C TYR A 56 -5.88 -3.16 1.63
N LEU A 57 -5.96 -2.43 0.52
CA LEU A 57 -5.61 -1.01 0.49
C LEU A 57 -6.56 -0.15 1.34
N GLY A 58 -7.86 -0.49 1.39
CA GLY A 58 -8.82 0.15 2.30
C GLY A 58 -8.50 -0.13 3.77
N GLU A 59 -8.23 -1.39 4.11
CA GLU A 59 -7.82 -1.79 5.46
C GLU A 59 -6.52 -1.07 5.91
N ALA A 60 -5.57 -0.87 5.00
CA ALA A 60 -4.34 -0.12 5.28
C ALA A 60 -4.63 1.38 5.53
N LEU A 61 -5.56 1.98 4.79
CA LEU A 61 -5.95 3.38 4.98
C LEU A 61 -6.69 3.61 6.30
N ASP A 62 -7.58 2.70 6.66
CA ASP A 62 -8.29 2.72 7.94
C ASP A 62 -7.28 2.58 9.09
N ALA A 63 -6.32 1.66 8.97
CA ALA A 63 -5.27 1.47 9.97
C ALA A 63 -4.43 2.73 10.21
N VAL A 64 -4.03 3.44 9.16
CA VAL A 64 -3.31 4.73 9.29
C VAL A 64 -4.18 5.76 9.99
N SER A 65 -5.47 5.81 9.66
CA SER A 65 -6.44 6.75 10.26
C SER A 65 -6.69 6.45 11.75
N ASP A 66 -6.65 5.17 12.12
CA ASP A 66 -6.81 4.70 13.51
C ASP A 66 -5.52 4.85 14.35
N GLY A 67 -4.42 5.29 13.74
CA GLY A 67 -3.12 5.42 14.40
C GLY A 67 -2.47 4.08 14.72
N MET A 68 -2.77 3.05 13.92
CA MET A 68 -2.12 1.75 14.02
C MET A 68 -0.61 1.88 13.73
N PRO A 69 0.22 1.00 14.33
CA PRO A 69 1.66 1.05 14.09
C PRO A 69 2.02 0.69 12.64
N ALA A 70 3.15 1.23 12.20
CA ALA A 70 3.57 1.20 10.81
C ALA A 70 3.82 -0.23 10.28
N ASP A 71 4.32 -1.15 11.11
CA ASP A 71 4.44 -2.59 10.82
C ASP A 71 3.11 -3.22 10.38
N PHE A 72 2.01 -2.89 11.07
CA PHE A 72 0.68 -3.37 10.74
C PHE A 72 0.20 -2.82 9.39
N VAL A 73 0.44 -1.53 9.13
CA VAL A 73 0.12 -0.90 7.85
C VAL A 73 0.93 -1.54 6.73
N ALA A 74 2.23 -1.73 6.92
CA ALA A 74 3.12 -2.38 5.97
C ALA A 74 2.69 -3.84 5.69
N MET A 75 2.34 -4.61 6.72
CA MET A 75 1.82 -5.97 6.60
C MET A 75 0.58 -6.02 5.70
N THR A 76 -0.36 -5.07 5.88
CA THR A 76 -1.58 -5.00 5.08
C THR A 76 -1.28 -4.64 3.61
N LEU A 77 -0.29 -3.78 3.36
CA LEU A 77 0.15 -3.49 1.99
C LEU A 77 0.89 -4.66 1.33
N TYR A 78 1.64 -5.46 2.09
CA TYR A 78 2.21 -6.71 1.57
C TYR A 78 1.11 -7.70 1.16
N ALA A 79 0.00 -7.78 1.90
CA ALA A 79 -1.16 -8.58 1.51
C ALA A 79 -1.79 -8.07 0.20
N ALA A 80 -1.92 -6.74 0.04
CA ALA A 80 -2.36 -6.13 -1.21
C ALA A 80 -1.44 -6.49 -2.40
N LEU A 81 -0.11 -6.45 -2.17
CA LEU A 81 0.87 -6.82 -3.18
C LEU A 81 0.80 -8.31 -3.56
N GLY A 82 0.60 -9.19 -2.59
CA GLY A 82 0.40 -10.63 -2.81
C GLY A 82 -0.85 -10.89 -3.64
N ALA A 83 -1.98 -10.31 -3.26
CA ALA A 83 -3.25 -10.45 -3.99
C ALA A 83 -3.16 -9.93 -5.44
N LEU A 84 -2.39 -8.86 -5.67
CA LEU A 84 -2.16 -8.33 -7.02
C LEU A 84 -1.33 -9.29 -7.88
N GLN A 85 -0.34 -9.96 -7.29
CA GLN A 85 0.48 -10.96 -7.99
C GLN A 85 -0.32 -12.22 -8.32
N GLU A 86 -1.15 -12.69 -7.38
CA GLU A 86 -2.03 -13.84 -7.59
C GLU A 86 -3.10 -13.57 -8.66
N GLY A 87 -3.75 -12.40 -8.60
CA GLY A 87 -4.75 -12.00 -9.60
C GLY A 87 -4.15 -11.73 -10.99
N GLY A 88 -2.89 -11.28 -11.05
CA GLY A 88 -2.16 -11.06 -12.29
C GLY A 88 -1.51 -12.31 -12.91
N ALA A 89 -1.34 -13.39 -12.14
CA ALA A 89 -0.86 -14.68 -12.62
C ALA A 89 -1.98 -15.58 -13.19
N ALA A 90 -3.25 -15.25 -12.91
CA ALA A 90 -4.42 -15.98 -13.36
C ALA A 90 -4.94 -15.58 -14.76
N VAL A 91 -4.19 -14.74 -15.50
CA VAL A 91 -4.53 -14.24 -16.85
C VAL A 91 -3.38 -14.44 -17.83
#